data_AF-A0A091S1H3-F1
#
_entry.id   AF-A0A091S1H3-F1
#
_cell.length_a   1.000
_cell.length_b   1.000
_cell.length_c   1.000
_cell.angle_alpha   90.00
_cell.angle_beta   90.00
_cell.angle_gamma   90.00
#
_symmetry.space_group_name_H-M   'P 1'
#
loop_
_entity.id
_entity.type
_entity.pdbx_description
1 polymer ?
#
loop_
_entity_poly.entity_id
_entity_poly.type
_entity_poly.pdbx_seq_one_letter_code
_entity_poly.pdbx_strand_id
1 'polypeptide(L)'
;LGSAVEQDRDIFSPKPYWKEFRFDLTQVPAGESVTAAEFRIYKARGATRHGNSTLHVSVYEIAAEHSNRESDLFLLDVQDLHAGTEGWLVFDVTAASNHWLVDQKYNLGLRLYVETDDGHSVDPGSVGLLGRRGPRSKQPFMVTFFRASPGP
;
A
#
# COMPACT_ATOMS: atom_id res chain seq x y z
N LEU A 1 2.24 11.69 -10.07
CA LEU A 1 3.09 10.61 -9.51
C LEU A 1 2.87 9.34 -10.32
N GLY A 2 3.95 8.63 -10.66
CA GLY A 2 4.00 7.55 -11.65
C GLY A 2 3.45 6.19 -11.18
N SER A 3 3.33 5.25 -12.11
CA SER A 3 2.84 3.87 -11.89
C SER A 3 3.68 3.13 -10.85
N ALA A 4 3.04 2.42 -9.92
CA ALA A 4 3.73 1.57 -8.94
C ALA A 4 4.49 0.41 -9.63
N VAL A 5 5.53 -0.11 -8.99
CA VAL A 5 6.06 -1.46 -9.24
C VAL A 5 5.48 -2.39 -8.19
N GLU A 6 4.87 -3.49 -8.63
CA GLU A 6 4.21 -4.45 -7.77
C GLU A 6 4.98 -5.77 -7.76
N GLN A 7 5.27 -6.27 -6.57
CA GLN A 7 5.87 -7.59 -6.37
C GLN A 7 4.94 -8.44 -5.49
N ASP A 8 4.58 -9.62 -6.01
CA ASP A 8 3.73 -10.60 -5.34
C ASP A 8 4.62 -11.69 -4.73
N ARG A 9 4.30 -12.15 -3.52
CA ARG A 9 4.81 -13.42 -3.01
C ARG A 9 3.94 -14.55 -3.60
N ASP A 10 4.54 -15.47 -4.35
CA ASP A 10 3.82 -16.52 -5.10
C ASP A 10 2.83 -17.32 -4.24
N ILE A 11 1.71 -17.76 -4.86
CA ILE A 11 0.66 -18.61 -4.26
C ILE A 11 1.22 -19.91 -3.65
N PHE A 12 2.40 -20.35 -4.10
CA PHE A 12 3.09 -21.55 -3.64
C PHE A 12 3.96 -21.33 -2.39
N SER A 13 4.12 -20.09 -1.92
CA SER A 13 4.80 -19.77 -0.67
C SER A 13 3.79 -19.82 0.49
N PRO A 14 4.13 -20.46 1.65
CA PRO A 14 3.24 -20.48 2.80
C PRO A 14 2.98 -19.06 3.33
N LYS A 15 1.81 -18.89 3.96
CA LYS A 15 1.34 -17.67 4.65
C LYS A 15 2.47 -16.99 5.46
N PRO A 16 2.45 -15.65 5.59
CA PRO A 16 1.35 -14.75 5.20
C PRO A 16 1.42 -14.29 3.73
N TYR A 17 0.24 -13.92 3.20
CA TYR A 17 0.10 -13.29 1.89
C TYR A 17 0.20 -11.77 2.02
N TRP A 18 0.95 -11.14 1.12
CA TRP A 18 1.06 -9.68 1.04
C TRP A 18 1.32 -9.23 -0.39
N LYS A 19 1.08 -7.94 -0.63
CA LYS A 19 1.48 -7.23 -1.86
C LYS A 19 2.41 -6.08 -1.53
N GLU A 20 3.46 -5.91 -2.33
CA GLU A 20 4.37 -4.77 -2.20
C GLU A 20 4.16 -3.76 -3.32
N PHE A 21 4.21 -2.48 -2.96
CA PHE A 21 4.08 -1.36 -3.89
C PHE A 21 5.27 -0.42 -3.74
N ARG A 22 6.04 -0.25 -4.81
CA ARG A 22 7.15 0.70 -4.87
C ARG A 22 6.77 1.88 -5.76
N PHE A 23 7.07 3.09 -5.31
CA PHE A 23 6.72 4.33 -6.01
C PHE A 23 7.98 5.08 -6.42
N ASP A 24 7.96 5.63 -7.63
CA ASP A 24 9.01 6.53 -8.09
C ASP A 24 8.78 7.94 -7.50
N LEU A 25 9.70 8.38 -6.64
CA LEU A 25 9.67 9.67 -5.96
C LEU A 25 10.52 10.74 -6.66
N THR A 26 11.10 10.45 -7.83
CA THR A 26 11.91 11.44 -8.58
C THR A 26 11.13 12.70 -8.98
N GLN A 27 9.80 12.62 -8.94
CA GLN A 27 8.89 13.73 -9.23
C GLN A 27 8.60 14.62 -8.02
N VAL A 28 9.15 14.33 -6.84
CA VAL A 28 8.93 15.16 -5.65
C VAL A 28 9.84 16.40 -5.70
N PRO A 29 9.30 17.63 -5.62
CA PRO A 29 10.10 18.85 -5.64
C PRO A 29 11.09 18.92 -4.48
N ALA A 30 12.33 19.31 -4.76
CA ALA A 30 13.34 19.54 -3.72
C ALA A 30 13.01 20.83 -2.93
N GLY A 31 13.08 20.76 -1.60
CA GLY A 31 12.86 21.93 -0.72
C GLY A 31 11.40 22.19 -0.31
N GLU A 32 10.47 21.32 -0.72
CA GLU A 32 9.09 21.32 -0.23
C GLU A 32 8.91 20.31 0.91
N SER A 33 8.04 20.61 1.87
CA SER A 33 7.68 19.66 2.93
C SER A 33 6.39 18.93 2.59
N VAL A 34 6.39 17.61 2.79
CA VAL A 34 5.17 16.80 2.66
C VAL A 34 4.23 17.16 3.80
N THR A 35 3.00 17.47 3.44
CA THR A 35 1.92 17.77 4.38
C THR A 35 0.97 16.60 4.56
N ALA A 36 0.76 15.82 3.50
CA ALA A 36 0.00 14.59 3.52
C ALA A 36 0.44 13.69 2.36
N ALA A 37 0.32 12.39 2.53
CA ALA A 37 0.44 11.44 1.44
C ALA A 37 -0.62 10.34 1.59
N GLU A 38 -1.22 9.96 0.47
CA GLU A 38 -2.28 8.97 0.41
C GLU A 38 -1.91 7.86 -0.57
N PHE A 39 -1.96 6.61 -0.12
CA PHE A 39 -1.94 5.45 -1.00
C PHE A 39 -3.37 5.06 -1.34
N ARG A 40 -3.67 4.95 -2.64
CA ARG A 40 -5.01 4.61 -3.13
C ARG A 40 -4.97 3.30 -3.90
N ILE A 41 -5.82 2.36 -3.48
CA ILE A 41 -6.00 1.05 -4.13
C ILE A 41 -7.48 0.77 -4.36
N TYR A 42 -7.82 0.26 -5.53
CA TYR A 42 -9.22 -0.02 -5.86
C TYR A 42 -9.62 -1.41 -5.35
N LYS A 43 -10.68 -1.46 -4.55
CA LYS A 43 -11.38 -2.66 -4.15
C LYS A 43 -12.52 -2.92 -5.14
N ALA A 44 -12.35 -3.93 -5.99
CA ALA A 44 -13.43 -4.48 -6.80
C ALA A 44 -14.34 -5.37 -5.95
N ARG A 45 -15.56 -5.60 -6.44
CA ARG A 45 -16.44 -6.63 -5.89
C ARG A 45 -15.72 -7.98 -5.95
N GLY A 46 -15.41 -8.54 -4.79
CA GLY A 46 -14.66 -9.79 -4.66
C GLY A 46 -15.52 -11.02 -4.96
N ALA A 47 -14.87 -12.19 -4.99
CA ALA A 47 -15.58 -13.46 -5.05
C ALA A 47 -16.50 -13.65 -3.84
N THR A 48 -17.67 -14.27 -4.04
CA THR A 48 -18.72 -14.45 -3.03
C THR A 48 -18.31 -15.25 -1.79
N ARG A 49 -17.13 -15.88 -1.79
CA ARG A 49 -16.61 -16.73 -0.71
C ARG A 49 -16.48 -16.03 0.64
N HIS A 50 -16.30 -14.71 0.65
CA HIS A 50 -16.19 -13.89 1.86
C HIS A 50 -17.36 -12.92 2.05
N GLY A 51 -18.48 -13.10 1.36
CA GLY A 51 -19.53 -12.07 1.21
C GLY A 51 -20.04 -11.42 2.50
N ASN A 52 -19.95 -12.11 3.65
CA ASN A 52 -20.38 -11.61 4.97
C ASN A 52 -19.22 -11.39 5.96
N SER A 53 -17.96 -11.61 5.55
CA SER A 53 -16.80 -11.40 6.42
C SER A 53 -16.39 -9.94 6.42
N THR A 54 -15.90 -9.47 7.57
CA THR A 54 -15.11 -8.23 7.62
C THR A 54 -13.65 -8.57 7.31
N LEU A 55 -13.00 -7.63 6.63
CA LEU A 55 -11.61 -7.68 6.22
C LEU A 55 -10.87 -6.57 6.95
N HIS A 56 -9.73 -6.92 7.52
CA HIS A 56 -8.75 -6.00 8.08
C HIS A 56 -7.65 -5.79 7.05
N VAL A 57 -7.57 -4.58 6.48
CA VAL A 57 -6.53 -4.23 5.51
C VAL A 57 -5.53 -3.31 6.19
N SER A 58 -4.28 -3.76 6.26
CA SER A 58 -3.20 -3.02 6.92
C SER A 58 -2.09 -2.69 5.93
N VAL A 59 -1.60 -1.45 6.02
CA VAL A 59 -0.52 -0.93 5.18
C VAL A 59 0.67 -0.58 6.05
N TYR A 60 1.84 -1.07 5.65
CA TYR A 60 3.10 -0.87 6.34
C TYR A 60 4.12 -0.20 5.41
N GLU A 61 5.00 0.60 5.99
CA GLU A 61 6.28 0.94 5.38
C GLU A 61 7.25 -0.22 5.55
N ILE A 62 8.01 -0.54 4.50
CA ILE A 62 9.18 -1.43 4.60
C ILE A 62 10.35 -0.57 5.09
N ALA A 63 10.67 -0.64 6.38
CA ALA A 63 11.71 0.19 6.99
C ALA A 63 13.12 -0.34 6.71
N ALA A 64 13.28 -1.67 6.62
CA ALA A 64 14.53 -2.32 6.25
C ALA A 64 14.28 -3.70 5.63
N GLU A 65 15.05 -4.05 4.61
CA GLU A 65 15.10 -5.41 4.04
C GLU A 65 16.31 -6.18 4.57
N HIS A 66 16.13 -7.47 4.84
CA HIS A 66 17.19 -8.35 5.32
C HIS A 66 17.27 -9.59 4.42
N SER A 67 18.48 -10.08 4.17
CA SER A 67 18.68 -11.26 3.31
C SER A 67 18.34 -12.58 4.00
N ASN A 68 18.26 -12.59 5.33
CA ASN A 68 18.15 -13.80 6.15
C ASN A 68 16.94 -13.81 7.10
N ARG A 69 16.11 -12.75 7.10
CA ARG A 69 14.91 -12.63 7.95
C ARG A 69 13.86 -11.76 7.27
N GLU A 70 12.67 -11.69 7.86
CA GLU A 70 11.62 -10.80 7.37
C GLU A 70 12.04 -9.32 7.46
N SER A 71 11.48 -8.51 6.56
CA SER A 71 11.66 -7.07 6.57
C SER A 71 11.19 -6.45 7.89
N ASP A 72 11.87 -5.42 8.35
CA ASP A 72 11.35 -4.59 9.45
C ASP A 72 10.21 -3.74 8.88
N LEU A 73 9.03 -3.81 9.51
CA LEU A 73 7.82 -3.13 9.05
C LEU A 73 7.37 -2.07 10.05
N PHE A 74 6.88 -0.94 9.55
CA PHE A 74 6.26 0.10 10.37
C PHE A 74 4.80 0.29 9.93
N LEU A 75 3.85 0.09 10.83
CA LEU A 75 2.42 0.23 10.52
C LEU A 75 2.09 1.69 10.21
N LEU A 76 1.47 1.93 9.07
CA LEU A 76 1.05 3.27 8.65
C LEU A 76 -0.44 3.48 8.91
N ASP A 77 -1.27 2.58 8.40
CA ASP A 77 -2.72 2.72 8.47
C ASP A 77 -3.42 1.35 8.42
N VAL A 78 -4.64 1.28 8.95
CA VAL A 78 -5.50 0.10 8.99
C VAL A 78 -6.94 0.50 8.68
N GLN A 79 -7.60 -0.30 7.85
CA GLN A 79 -9.03 -0.13 7.56
C GLN A 79 -9.79 -1.45 7.65
N ASP A 80 -10.93 -1.38 8.32
CA ASP A 80 -11.91 -2.44 8.39
C ASP A 80 -13.00 -2.21 7.36
N LEU A 81 -13.27 -3.22 6.55
CA LEU A 81 -14.34 -3.15 5.56
C LEU A 81 -15.03 -4.50 5.37
N HIS A 82 -16.30 -4.46 5.04
CA HIS A 82 -16.98 -5.64 4.55
C HIS A 82 -16.35 -6.10 3.23
N ALA A 83 -16.22 -7.41 3.04
CA ALA A 83 -15.66 -7.96 1.80
C ALA A 83 -16.45 -7.56 0.53
N GLY A 84 -17.75 -7.25 0.71
CA GLY A 84 -18.63 -6.74 -0.34
C GLY A 84 -18.42 -5.27 -0.73
N THR A 85 -17.65 -4.50 0.04
CA THR A 85 -17.32 -3.11 -0.28
C THR A 85 -16.63 -3.01 -1.64
N GLU A 86 -16.98 -1.99 -2.40
CA GLU A 86 -16.40 -1.64 -3.69
C GLU A 86 -16.06 -0.15 -3.70
N GLY A 87 -14.91 0.20 -4.29
CA GLY A 87 -14.46 1.59 -4.40
C GLY A 87 -12.98 1.77 -4.15
N TRP A 88 -12.55 3.03 -4.11
CA TRP A 88 -11.19 3.38 -3.74
C TRP A 88 -11.04 3.32 -2.22
N LEU A 89 -10.08 2.52 -1.77
CA LEU A 89 -9.55 2.61 -0.42
C LEU A 89 -8.43 3.65 -0.42
N VAL A 90 -8.32 4.43 0.65
CA VAL A 90 -7.38 5.54 0.78
C VAL A 90 -6.67 5.40 2.11
N PHE A 91 -5.39 5.09 2.10
CA PHE A 91 -4.58 4.89 3.29
C PHE A 91 -3.64 6.08 3.51
N ASP A 92 -3.52 6.54 4.76
CA ASP A 92 -2.53 7.55 5.12
C ASP A 92 -1.12 6.93 5.10
N VAL A 93 -0.25 7.49 4.27
CA VAL A 93 1.16 7.08 4.15
C VAL A 93 2.11 8.27 4.33
N THR A 94 1.63 9.32 5.01
CA THR A 94 2.36 10.57 5.24
C THR A 94 3.67 10.34 5.98
N ALA A 95 3.68 9.43 6.97
CA ALA A 95 4.89 9.10 7.71
C ALA A 95 5.98 8.50 6.80
N ALA A 96 5.63 7.51 5.97
CA ALA A 96 6.55 6.90 5.01
C ALA A 96 7.06 7.91 3.97
N SER A 97 6.15 8.73 3.42
CA SER A 97 6.54 9.75 2.45
C SER A 97 7.50 10.79 3.04
N ASN A 98 7.39 11.12 4.33
CA ASN A 98 8.36 11.99 5.02
C ASN A 98 9.71 11.30 5.20
N HIS A 99 9.73 10.02 5.59
CA HIS A 99 10.97 9.26 5.75
C HIS A 99 11.76 9.14 4.44
N TRP A 100 11.08 8.83 3.34
CA TRP A 100 11.73 8.66 2.03
C TRP A 100 12.35 9.95 1.46
N LEU A 101 11.88 11.12 1.91
CA LEU A 101 12.44 12.40 1.48
C LEU A 101 13.72 12.79 2.18
N VAL A 102 13.96 12.26 3.38
CA VAL A 102 15.23 12.47 4.07
C VAL A 102 16.37 11.79 3.30
N ASP A 103 16.12 10.60 2.78
CA ASP A 103 17.04 9.90 1.89
C ASP A 103 16.28 8.87 1.03
N GLN A 104 16.42 8.99 -0.29
CA GLN A 104 15.74 8.10 -1.25
C GLN A 104 16.14 6.64 -1.09
N LYS A 105 17.29 6.33 -0.46
CA LYS A 105 17.68 4.95 -0.14
C LYS A 105 16.72 4.26 0.83
N TYR A 106 15.90 5.01 1.56
CA TYR A 106 14.88 4.47 2.47
C TYR A 106 13.55 4.14 1.77
N ASN A 107 13.39 4.48 0.49
CA ASN A 107 12.19 4.12 -0.27
C ASN A 107 12.22 2.65 -0.69
N LEU A 108 11.93 1.76 0.25
CA LEU A 108 11.80 0.31 0.01
C LEU A 108 10.36 -0.08 -0.37
N GLY A 109 9.41 0.83 -0.20
CA GLY A 109 8.02 0.69 -0.62
C GLY A 109 7.04 0.41 0.52
N LEU A 110 5.81 0.13 0.13
CA LEU A 110 4.71 -0.23 1.02
C LEU A 110 4.46 -1.73 0.94
N ARG A 111 4.03 -2.32 2.05
CA ARG A 111 3.51 -3.69 2.10
C ARG A 111 2.06 -3.67 2.60
N LEU A 112 1.17 -4.32 1.87
CA LEU A 112 -0.24 -4.44 2.18
C LEU A 112 -0.58 -5.89 2.57
N TYR A 113 -1.25 -6.05 3.69
CA TYR A 113 -1.82 -7.30 4.15
C TYR A 113 -3.35 -7.23 4.17
N VAL A 114 -3.98 -8.39 4.05
CA VAL A 114 -5.41 -8.56 4.30
C VAL A 114 -5.59 -9.75 5.24
N GLU A 115 -6.35 -9.53 6.30
CA GLU A 115 -6.75 -10.57 7.24
C GLU A 115 -8.28 -10.59 7.36
N THR A 116 -8.83 -11.77 7.64
CA THR A 116 -10.23 -11.92 8.07
C THR A 116 -10.35 -11.70 9.58
N ASP A 117 -11.58 -11.52 10.08
CA ASP A 117 -11.87 -11.33 11.51
C ASP A 117 -11.35 -12.43 12.45
N ASP A 118 -11.14 -13.64 11.92
CA ASP A 118 -10.55 -14.78 12.64
C ASP A 118 -9.01 -14.86 12.51
N GLY A 119 -8.38 -13.81 11.98
CA GLY A 119 -6.92 -13.65 11.88
C GLY A 119 -6.27 -14.43 10.73
N HIS A 120 -7.05 -14.93 9.76
CA HIS A 120 -6.45 -15.60 8.61
C HIS A 120 -5.96 -14.59 7.57
N SER A 121 -4.66 -14.65 7.26
CA SER A 121 -4.11 -13.96 6.10
C SER A 121 -4.75 -14.46 4.79
N VAL A 122 -5.18 -13.51 3.97
CA VAL A 122 -5.82 -13.71 2.68
C VAL A 122 -5.02 -12.99 1.58
N ASP A 123 -4.94 -13.60 0.40
CA ASP A 123 -4.37 -12.92 -0.76
C ASP A 123 -5.18 -11.66 -1.12
N PRO A 124 -4.55 -10.46 -1.16
CA PRO A 124 -5.24 -9.23 -1.51
C PRO A 124 -5.98 -9.29 -2.85
N GLY A 125 -5.40 -9.97 -3.85
CA GLY A 125 -6.03 -10.13 -5.17
C GLY A 125 -7.33 -10.93 -5.11
N SER A 126 -7.36 -11.98 -4.31
CA SER A 126 -8.52 -12.87 -4.15
C SER A 126 -9.75 -12.19 -3.54
N VAL A 127 -9.55 -11.16 -2.71
CA VAL A 127 -10.63 -10.32 -2.16
C VAL A 127 -10.99 -9.12 -3.05
N GLY A 128 -10.33 -8.98 -4.19
CA GLY A 128 -10.63 -7.95 -5.18
C GLY A 128 -9.83 -6.66 -5.02
N LEU A 129 -8.73 -6.63 -4.25
CA LEU A 129 -7.80 -5.50 -4.30
C LEU A 129 -7.01 -5.55 -5.59
N LEU A 130 -7.23 -4.56 -6.46
CA LEU A 130 -6.67 -4.55 -7.80
C LEU A 130 -5.25 -4.01 -7.79
N GLY A 131 -4.32 -4.85 -8.21
CA GLY A 131 -2.93 -4.48 -8.47
C GLY A 131 -2.73 -3.84 -9.85
N ARG A 132 -1.46 -3.73 -10.25
CA ARG A 132 -1.00 -3.17 -11.53
C ARG A 132 -1.45 -3.97 -12.75
N ARG A 133 -1.81 -5.25 -12.58
CA ARG A 133 -2.39 -6.08 -13.64
C ARG A 133 -3.89 -5.81 -13.88
N GLY A 134 -4.54 -5.02 -13.01
CA GLY A 134 -5.93 -4.62 -13.17
C GLY A 134 -6.15 -3.57 -14.28
N PRO A 135 -7.42 -3.17 -14.54
CA PRO A 135 -7.74 -2.11 -15.49
C PRO A 135 -6.96 -0.83 -15.18
N ARG A 136 -6.39 -0.19 -16.21
CA ARG A 136 -5.50 0.97 -16.05
C ARG A 136 -6.09 2.10 -15.20
N SER A 137 -7.40 2.36 -15.33
CA SER A 137 -8.12 3.38 -14.56
C SER A 137 -8.36 3.02 -13.08
N LYS A 138 -8.00 1.80 -12.66
CA LYS A 138 -8.19 1.26 -11.31
C LYS A 138 -6.87 0.73 -10.71
N GLN A 139 -5.74 1.05 -11.33
CA GLN A 139 -4.43 0.66 -10.80
C GLN A 139 -4.08 1.48 -9.56
N PRO A 140 -3.34 0.92 -8.59
CA PRO A 140 -2.94 1.64 -7.39
C PRO A 140 -2.01 2.81 -7.69
N PHE A 141 -2.13 3.87 -6.92
CA PHE A 141 -1.27 5.05 -7.03
C PHE A 141 -1.12 5.74 -5.68
N MET A 142 -0.07 6.56 -5.58
CA MET A 142 0.14 7.43 -4.43
C MET A 142 -0.07 8.89 -4.84
N VAL A 143 -0.71 9.67 -3.97
CA VAL A 143 -0.84 11.11 -4.07
C VAL A 143 -0.07 11.73 -2.90
N THR A 144 0.69 12.78 -3.17
CA THR A 144 1.43 13.51 -2.13
C THR A 144 1.10 14.98 -2.25
N PHE A 145 0.84 15.60 -1.10
CA PHE A 145 0.49 17.01 -0.95
C PHE A 145 1.65 17.74 -0.31
N PHE A 146 2.03 18.87 -0.90
CA PHE A 146 3.19 19.64 -0.48
C PHE A 146 2.79 21.03 -0.03
N ARG A 147 3.57 21.58 0.91
CA ARG A 147 3.55 23.00 1.21
C ARG A 147 4.69 23.68 0.46
N ALA A 148 4.34 24.60 -0.43
CA ALA A 148 5.31 25.50 -1.04
C ALA A 148 6.02 26.31 0.05
N SER A 149 7.34 26.37 0.00
CA SER A 149 8.12 27.32 0.78
C SER A 149 7.75 28.74 0.33
N PRO A 150 7.60 29.71 1.26
CA PRO A 150 7.50 31.11 0.85
C PRO A 150 8.74 31.44 0.03
N GLY A 151 8.57 31.91 -1.20
CA GLY A 151 9.68 32.36 -2.03
C GLY A 151 10.48 33.48 -1.32
N PRO A 152 11.74 33.69 -1.73
CA PRO A 152 12.58 34.75 -1.17
C PRO A 152 11.96 36.15 -1.31
#